data_AF-A0A362XM74-F1
#
_entry.id   AF-A0A362XM74-F1
#
_cell.length_a   1.000
_cell.length_b   1.000
_cell.length_c   1.000
_cell.angle_alpha   90.00
_cell.angle_beta   90.00
_cell.angle_gamma   90.00
#
_symmetry.space_group_name_H-M   'P 1'
#
loop_
_entity.id
_entity.type
_entity.pdbx_description
1 polymer ?
#
loop_
_entity_poly.entity_id
_entity_poly.type
_entity_poly.pdbx_seq_one_letter_code
_entity_poly.pdbx_strand_id
1 'polypeptide(L)'
;MITSAAIIDLESDGDLDLVVVGEYMGVRVFKNESNKLVESNQELAAFKGWWQTLDTADFNGDGIVDFLVGNHGLNSRFEASEEAPIRLYLSDFDQNEQIDPVLSFMREDGKYYPYDLRHNLIDQMKPLKKKFPDYASFKDASVEQMFTEEQLEASVVREVTNLASAAFLSQPDGTYAYNALPLKAQFAPIYALAVGDFDGDGDIDALAGGNLYKTKPEIGRYDALQGVYLENDGMGHFSIPQGGRGFKLGGEIRSILALKNKLVIGRNSDTLALFNYAKN
;
A
#
# COMPACT_ATOMS: atom_id res chain seq x y z
N MET A 1 -1.49 -9.28 5.61
CA MET A 1 -0.10 -9.55 6.02
C MET A 1 0.49 -8.24 6.55
N ILE A 2 1.28 -8.23 7.63
CA ILE A 2 2.04 -7.03 8.05
C ILE A 2 3.26 -6.92 7.14
N THR A 3 3.50 -5.76 6.55
CA THR A 3 4.57 -5.53 5.56
C THR A 3 5.66 -4.59 6.07
N SER A 4 5.32 -3.66 6.97
CA SER A 4 6.29 -2.78 7.63
C SER A 4 5.82 -2.38 9.02
N ALA A 5 6.78 -2.01 9.85
CA ALA A 5 6.57 -1.53 11.21
C ALA A 5 7.64 -0.50 11.57
N ALA A 6 7.26 0.47 12.40
CA ALA A 6 8.16 1.43 13.01
C ALA A 6 7.98 1.39 14.53
N ILE A 7 9.11 1.39 15.26
CA ILE A 7 9.14 1.58 16.70
C ILE A 7 9.68 2.99 16.93
N ILE A 8 8.85 3.88 17.46
CA ILE A 8 9.13 5.31 17.50
C ILE A 8 8.41 5.94 18.70
N ASP A 9 8.99 6.98 19.28
CA ASP A 9 8.34 7.82 20.29
C ASP A 9 7.47 8.86 19.57
N LEU A 10 6.15 8.64 19.52
CA LEU A 10 5.26 9.44 18.68
C LEU A 10 5.01 10.84 19.25
N GLU A 11 5.03 10.96 20.57
CA GLU A 11 4.64 12.18 21.30
C GLU A 11 5.80 12.82 22.08
N SER A 12 7.03 12.35 21.82
CA SER A 12 8.27 12.83 22.45
C SER A 12 8.24 12.72 23.98
N ASP A 13 7.57 11.70 24.53
CA ASP A 13 7.45 11.47 25.97
C ASP A 13 8.51 10.49 26.52
N GLY A 14 9.30 9.89 25.63
CA GLY A 14 10.36 8.94 25.91
C GLY A 14 9.91 7.47 25.88
N ASP A 15 8.62 7.18 25.76
CA ASP A 15 8.09 5.82 25.62
C ASP A 15 7.99 5.44 24.14
N LEU A 16 8.49 4.25 23.79
CA LEU A 16 8.45 3.77 22.40
C LEU A 16 7.11 3.14 22.07
N ASP A 17 6.46 3.67 21.04
CA ASP A 17 5.22 3.18 20.44
C ASP A 17 5.48 2.27 19.24
N LEU A 18 4.42 1.66 18.72
CA LEU A 18 4.47 0.80 17.54
C LEU A 18 3.47 1.27 16.49
N VAL A 19 3.96 1.53 15.28
CA VAL A 19 3.13 1.73 14.09
C VAL A 19 3.32 0.55 13.15
N VAL A 20 2.23 -0.02 12.64
CA VAL A 20 2.28 -1.14 11.69
C VAL A 20 1.37 -0.88 10.50
N VAL A 21 1.84 -1.30 9.33
CA VAL A 21 1.09 -1.29 8.08
C VAL A 21 1.12 -2.65 7.41
N GLY A 22 0.17 -2.90 6.53
CA GLY A 22 0.03 -4.17 5.87
C GLY A 22 -1.06 -4.20 4.83
N GLU A 23 -1.25 -5.38 4.25
CA GLU A 23 -2.31 -5.64 3.28
C GLU A 23 -3.66 -5.86 3.96
N TYR A 24 -4.70 -5.24 3.41
CA TYR A 24 -6.09 -5.31 3.86
C TYR A 24 -6.32 -4.76 5.28
N MET A 25 -5.51 -3.78 5.67
CA MET A 25 -5.61 -3.10 6.97
C MET A 25 -5.29 -1.61 6.81
N GLY A 26 -5.69 -0.80 7.79
CA GLY A 26 -5.27 0.59 7.89
C GLY A 26 -3.87 0.75 8.46
N VAL A 27 -3.44 2.01 8.62
CA VAL A 27 -2.25 2.34 9.41
C VAL A 27 -2.65 2.19 10.87
N ARG A 28 -2.04 1.24 11.59
CA ARG A 28 -2.40 0.94 12.99
C ARG A 28 -1.33 1.47 13.92
N VAL A 29 -1.75 2.30 14.86
CA VAL A 29 -0.88 2.91 15.87
C VAL A 29 -1.18 2.27 17.22
N PHE A 30 -0.14 1.88 17.94
CA PHE A 30 -0.23 1.30 19.26
C PHE A 30 0.65 2.11 20.22
N LYS A 31 0.01 2.82 21.15
CA LYS A 31 0.70 3.57 22.18
C LYS A 31 1.17 2.68 23.31
N ASN A 32 2.34 2.96 23.86
CA ASN A 32 2.88 2.22 24.99
C ASN A 32 2.38 2.81 26.32
N GLU A 33 1.34 2.22 26.87
CA GLU A 33 0.82 2.58 28.19
C GLU A 33 1.37 1.62 29.26
N SER A 34 2.46 2.02 29.92
CA SER A 34 3.07 1.22 31.01
C SER A 34 3.48 -0.21 30.60
N ASN A 35 4.23 -0.35 29.51
CA ASN A 35 4.64 -1.62 28.89
C ASN A 35 3.49 -2.45 28.30
N LYS A 36 2.39 -1.79 27.93
CA LYS A 36 1.28 -2.40 27.18
C LYS A 36 0.99 -1.58 25.95
N LEU A 37 0.97 -2.26 24.81
CA LEU A 37 0.58 -1.66 23.55
C LEU A 37 -0.95 -1.57 23.48
N VAL A 38 -1.46 -0.34 23.48
CA VAL A 38 -2.88 0.00 23.38
C VAL A 38 -3.12 0.68 22.04
N GLU A 39 -4.04 0.13 21.25
CA GLU A 39 -4.34 0.68 19.94
C GLU A 39 -4.98 2.06 20.04
N SER A 40 -4.48 3.02 19.26
CA SER A 40 -4.95 4.39 19.15
C SER A 40 -5.28 4.74 17.68
N ASN A 41 -5.76 5.96 17.44
CA ASN A 41 -5.97 6.52 16.09
C ASN A 41 -6.86 5.65 15.17
N GLN A 42 -8.13 5.52 15.52
CA GLN A 42 -9.11 4.75 14.72
C GLN A 42 -9.33 5.31 13.32
N GLU A 43 -9.08 6.61 13.11
CA GLU A 43 -9.15 7.25 11.80
C GLU A 43 -8.10 6.68 10.83
N LEU A 44 -6.85 6.56 11.27
CA LEU A 44 -5.77 5.94 10.48
C LEU A 44 -6.08 4.47 10.14
N ALA A 45 -6.73 3.76 11.06
CA ALA A 45 -7.15 2.39 10.87
C ALA A 45 -8.26 2.24 9.78
N ALA A 46 -8.98 3.32 9.46
CA ALA A 46 -10.01 3.33 8.42
C ALA A 46 -9.44 3.34 6.99
N PHE A 47 -8.21 3.83 6.79
CA PHE A 47 -7.52 3.87 5.50
C PHE A 47 -7.00 2.48 5.08
N LYS A 48 -7.90 1.55 4.79
CA LYS A 48 -7.55 0.17 4.45
C LYS A 48 -6.86 0.11 3.09
N GLY A 49 -5.64 -0.39 3.06
CA GLY A 49 -4.81 -0.40 1.85
C GLY A 49 -4.11 -1.71 1.58
N TRP A 50 -3.34 -1.74 0.50
CA TRP A 50 -2.29 -2.73 0.26
C TRP A 50 -0.93 -2.10 0.58
N TRP A 51 -0.81 -1.60 1.81
CA TRP A 51 0.39 -0.93 2.29
C TRP A 51 1.57 -1.91 2.28
N GLN A 52 2.72 -1.44 1.79
CA GLN A 52 3.92 -2.26 1.60
C GLN A 52 5.12 -1.77 2.41
N THR A 53 5.17 -0.49 2.73
CA THR A 53 6.29 0.10 3.46
C THR A 53 5.83 1.34 4.22
N LEU A 54 6.57 1.69 5.28
CA LEU A 54 6.35 2.80 6.18
C LEU A 54 7.71 3.36 6.55
N ASP A 55 7.82 4.69 6.56
CA ASP A 55 8.90 5.44 7.18
C ASP A 55 8.30 6.61 7.97
N THR A 56 9.05 7.14 8.94
CA THR A 56 8.54 8.13 9.90
C THR A 56 9.52 9.26 10.11
N ALA A 57 9.03 10.50 10.13
CA ALA A 57 9.80 11.68 10.50
C ALA A 57 8.84 12.81 10.86
N ASP A 58 9.36 13.92 11.37
CA ASP A 58 8.62 15.18 11.47
C ASP A 58 8.74 15.89 10.11
N PHE A 59 7.74 15.75 9.24
CA PHE A 59 7.77 16.32 7.89
C PHE A 59 7.25 17.76 7.84
N ASN A 60 6.48 18.19 8.85
CA ASN A 60 5.90 19.54 8.90
C ASN A 60 6.61 20.47 9.92
N GLY A 61 7.61 19.97 10.64
CA GLY A 61 8.43 20.71 11.59
C GLY A 61 7.74 21.04 12.92
N ASP A 62 6.65 20.35 13.27
CA ASP A 62 5.87 20.62 14.49
C ASP A 62 6.38 19.88 15.75
N GLY A 63 7.39 19.01 15.58
CA GLY A 63 7.99 18.20 16.64
C GLY A 63 7.22 16.91 16.96
N ILE A 64 6.18 16.57 16.20
CA ILE A 64 5.40 15.34 16.30
C ILE A 64 5.74 14.45 15.10
N VAL A 65 5.67 13.14 15.30
CA VAL A 65 6.02 12.18 14.26
C VAL A 65 4.89 12.05 13.24
N ASP A 66 5.23 12.24 11.96
CA ASP A 66 4.39 11.97 10.80
C ASP A 66 4.72 10.62 10.16
N PHE A 67 3.83 10.14 9.28
CA PHE A 67 3.99 8.85 8.58
C PHE A 67 4.04 9.02 7.07
N LEU A 68 5.04 8.44 6.43
CA LEU A 68 5.09 8.26 4.98
C LEU A 68 4.88 6.79 4.64
N VAL A 69 3.82 6.47 3.91
CA VAL A 69 3.45 5.09 3.59
C VAL A 69 3.43 4.81 2.09
N GLY A 70 4.05 3.71 1.70
CA GLY A 70 4.01 3.17 0.35
C GLY A 70 2.86 2.17 0.19
N ASN A 71 2.08 2.33 -0.88
CA ASN A 71 0.93 1.50 -1.23
C ASN A 71 1.05 0.98 -2.67
N HIS A 72 0.00 0.35 -3.20
CA HIS A 72 -0.06 -0.22 -4.55
C HIS A 72 0.07 0.82 -5.68
N GLY A 73 -0.36 2.06 -5.44
CA GLY A 73 -0.43 3.11 -6.45
C GLY A 73 -1.74 3.08 -7.25
N LEU A 74 -1.95 4.15 -8.01
CA LEU A 74 -3.20 4.43 -8.74
C LEU A 74 -3.11 4.07 -10.23
N ASN A 75 -1.92 3.75 -10.74
CA ASN A 75 -1.72 3.32 -12.11
C ASN A 75 -1.83 1.80 -12.22
N SER A 76 -3.03 1.27 -11.95
CA SER A 76 -3.29 -0.16 -11.96
C SER A 76 -4.69 -0.47 -12.50
N ARG A 77 -4.97 -1.76 -12.72
CA ARG A 77 -6.31 -2.25 -13.04
C ARG A 77 -7.25 -2.27 -11.81
N PHE A 78 -6.71 -1.99 -10.63
CA PHE A 78 -7.41 -1.98 -9.37
C PHE A 78 -7.84 -0.55 -9.03
N GLU A 79 -9.10 -0.40 -8.67
CA GLU A 79 -9.68 0.85 -8.19
C GLU A 79 -10.39 0.56 -6.87
N ALA A 80 -10.18 1.42 -5.88
CA ALA A 80 -10.75 1.30 -4.55
C ALA A 80 -11.10 2.69 -4.02
N SER A 81 -12.27 2.79 -3.40
CA SER A 81 -12.69 3.94 -2.60
C SER A 81 -13.49 3.48 -1.38
N GLU A 82 -13.91 4.40 -0.51
CA GLU A 82 -14.83 4.07 0.59
C GLU A 82 -16.21 3.63 0.08
N GLU A 83 -16.69 4.24 -1.01
CA GLU A 83 -17.97 3.92 -1.65
C GLU A 83 -17.90 2.63 -2.47
N ALA A 84 -16.72 2.34 -3.04
CA ALA A 84 -16.46 1.19 -3.90
C ALA A 84 -15.20 0.43 -3.46
N PRO A 85 -15.21 -0.22 -2.28
CA PRO A 85 -14.03 -0.93 -1.81
C PRO A 85 -13.77 -2.16 -2.68
N ILE A 86 -12.49 -2.53 -2.81
CA ILE A 86 -12.13 -3.87 -3.27
C ILE A 86 -12.43 -4.83 -2.13
N ARG A 87 -13.04 -5.98 -2.45
CA ARG A 87 -13.34 -7.03 -1.47
C ARG A 87 -12.57 -8.30 -1.77
N LEU A 88 -12.06 -8.92 -0.73
CA LEU A 88 -11.53 -10.27 -0.75
C LEU A 88 -12.41 -11.14 0.16
N TYR A 89 -13.16 -12.04 -0.46
CA TYR A 89 -13.94 -13.05 0.24
C TYR A 89 -13.07 -14.27 0.48
N LEU A 90 -13.07 -14.78 1.71
CA LEU A 90 -12.31 -15.95 2.14
C LEU A 90 -13.27 -16.95 2.77
N SER A 91 -13.50 -18.07 2.09
CA SER A 91 -14.35 -19.16 2.57
C SER A 91 -13.92 -20.46 1.92
N ASP A 92 -14.38 -21.61 2.42
CA ASP A 92 -14.27 -22.89 1.73
C ASP A 92 -15.52 -23.07 0.85
N PHE A 93 -15.51 -22.47 -0.35
CA PHE A 93 -16.70 -22.35 -1.19
C PHE A 93 -17.06 -23.67 -1.88
N ASP A 94 -16.09 -24.54 -2.13
CA ASP A 94 -16.31 -25.86 -2.74
C ASP A 94 -16.26 -27.04 -1.76
N GLN A 95 -16.12 -26.76 -0.46
CA GLN A 95 -16.16 -27.71 0.66
C GLN A 95 -15.04 -28.75 0.58
N ASN A 96 -13.82 -28.30 0.27
CA ASN A 96 -12.63 -29.13 0.15
C ASN A 96 -11.60 -28.95 1.28
N GLU A 97 -11.97 -28.23 2.36
CA GLU A 97 -11.16 -27.86 3.52
C GLU A 97 -10.02 -26.85 3.22
N GLN A 98 -10.00 -26.26 2.02
CA GLN A 98 -9.08 -25.18 1.67
C GLN A 98 -9.83 -23.85 1.56
N ILE A 99 -9.12 -22.76 1.85
CA ILE A 99 -9.68 -21.42 1.69
C ILE A 99 -9.60 -21.02 0.22
N ASP A 100 -10.74 -20.66 -0.33
CA ASP A 100 -10.94 -20.11 -1.67
C ASP A 100 -10.96 -18.57 -1.62
N PRO A 101 -9.85 -17.88 -1.93
CA PRO A 101 -9.87 -16.43 -2.06
C PRO A 101 -10.62 -16.00 -3.32
N VAL A 102 -11.54 -15.05 -3.18
CA VAL A 102 -12.22 -14.39 -4.31
C VAL A 102 -12.05 -12.89 -4.18
N LEU A 103 -11.15 -12.33 -4.98
CA LEU A 103 -10.93 -10.88 -5.06
C LEU A 103 -11.94 -10.27 -6.05
N SER A 104 -12.63 -9.21 -5.64
CA SER A 104 -13.69 -8.59 -6.43
C SER A 104 -13.72 -7.07 -6.34
N PHE A 105 -14.37 -6.46 -7.34
CA PHE A 105 -14.61 -5.03 -7.46
C PHE A 105 -16.09 -4.75 -7.67
N MET A 106 -16.52 -3.56 -7.26
CA MET A 106 -17.88 -3.10 -7.49
C MET A 106 -17.99 -2.49 -8.90
N ARG A 107 -19.05 -2.84 -9.65
CA ARG A 107 -19.42 -2.14 -10.89
C ARG A 107 -20.49 -1.07 -10.61
N GLU A 108 -20.84 -0.29 -11.63
CA GLU A 108 -21.86 0.78 -11.55
C GLU A 108 -23.25 0.31 -11.09
N ASP A 109 -23.57 -0.98 -11.23
CA ASP A 109 -24.82 -1.58 -10.76
C ASP A 109 -24.83 -1.89 -9.26
N GLY A 110 -23.74 -1.57 -8.55
CA GLY A 110 -23.58 -1.79 -7.11
C GLY A 110 -23.24 -3.23 -6.71
N LYS A 111 -23.03 -4.14 -7.68
CA LYS A 111 -22.69 -5.54 -7.41
C LYS A 111 -21.20 -5.80 -7.51
N TYR A 112 -20.76 -6.85 -6.83
CA TYR A 112 -19.37 -7.28 -6.85
C TYR A 112 -19.10 -8.30 -7.95
N TYR A 113 -18.00 -8.12 -8.67
CA TYR A 113 -17.56 -9.00 -9.75
C TYR A 113 -16.13 -9.43 -9.51
N PRO A 114 -15.75 -10.69 -9.79
CA PRO A 114 -14.39 -11.13 -9.54
C PRO A 114 -13.39 -10.47 -10.49
N TYR A 115 -12.20 -10.21 -9.98
CA TYR A 115 -11.04 -9.86 -10.82
C TYR A 115 -10.53 -11.06 -11.62
N ASP A 116 -10.63 -12.26 -11.04
CA ASP A 116 -10.17 -13.49 -11.66
C ASP A 116 -11.01 -13.89 -12.88
N LEU A 117 -10.30 -14.36 -13.92
CA LEU A 117 -10.92 -14.89 -15.11
C LEU A 117 -11.62 -16.22 -14.81
N ARG A 118 -12.63 -16.55 -15.62
CA ARG A 118 -13.42 -17.79 -15.49
C ARG A 118 -12.57 -19.04 -15.28
N HIS A 119 -11.50 -19.21 -16.07
CA HIS A 119 -10.66 -20.41 -15.99
C HIS A 119 -9.84 -20.45 -14.69
N ASN A 120 -9.36 -19.31 -14.18
CA ASN A 120 -8.67 -19.23 -12.90
C ASN A 120 -9.60 -19.67 -11.75
N LEU A 121 -10.83 -19.16 -11.72
CA LEU A 121 -11.80 -19.53 -10.69
C LEU A 121 -12.24 -20.99 -10.80
N ILE A 122 -12.33 -21.57 -12.00
CA ILE A 122 -12.63 -23.01 -12.18
C ILE A 122 -11.42 -23.87 -11.80
N ASP A 123 -10.20 -23.36 -12.00
CA ASP A 123 -8.99 -24.05 -11.59
C ASP A 123 -8.86 -24.13 -10.09
N GLN A 124 -9.29 -23.07 -9.39
CA GLN A 124 -9.46 -23.02 -7.94
C GLN A 124 -10.65 -23.85 -7.44
N MET A 125 -11.87 -23.56 -7.92
CA MET A 125 -13.14 -24.17 -7.48
C MET A 125 -13.83 -24.92 -8.61
N LYS A 126 -13.67 -26.25 -8.67
CA LYS A 126 -14.19 -27.09 -9.77
C LYS A 126 -15.72 -27.02 -9.96
N PRO A 127 -16.57 -26.90 -8.92
CA PRO A 127 -18.02 -26.83 -9.10
C PRO A 127 -18.51 -25.66 -9.95
N LEU A 128 -17.76 -24.54 -10.00
CA LEU A 128 -18.11 -23.37 -10.82
C LEU A 128 -18.19 -23.70 -12.32
N LYS A 129 -17.50 -24.76 -12.78
CA LYS A 129 -17.59 -25.21 -14.17
C LYS A 129 -19.00 -25.61 -14.58
N LYS A 130 -19.78 -26.20 -13.66
CA LYS A 130 -21.17 -26.59 -13.93
C LYS A 130 -22.09 -25.38 -14.00
N LYS A 131 -21.82 -24.37 -13.16
CA LYS A 131 -22.62 -23.13 -13.06
C LYS A 131 -22.35 -22.19 -14.23
N PHE A 132 -21.10 -22.11 -14.67
CA PHE A 132 -20.65 -21.26 -15.76
C PHE A 132 -19.93 -22.10 -16.83
N PRO A 133 -20.66 -22.80 -17.72
CA PRO A 133 -20.06 -23.74 -18.69
C PRO A 133 -19.24 -23.04 -19.80
N ASP A 134 -19.49 -21.77 -20.07
CA ASP A 134 -18.82 -20.98 -21.10
C ASP A 134 -18.52 -19.54 -20.64
N TYR A 135 -17.76 -18.79 -21.45
CA TYR A 135 -17.41 -17.40 -21.13
C TYR A 135 -18.60 -16.44 -21.21
N ALA A 136 -19.62 -16.75 -22.03
CA ALA A 136 -20.80 -15.89 -22.17
C ALA A 136 -21.66 -15.92 -20.90
N SER A 137 -21.75 -17.07 -20.23
CA SER A 137 -22.42 -17.23 -18.95
C SER A 137 -21.67 -16.57 -17.77
N PHE A 138 -20.37 -16.31 -17.91
CA PHE A 138 -19.53 -15.78 -16.83
C PHE A 138 -19.28 -14.27 -16.90
N LYS A 139 -19.28 -13.65 -18.10
CA LYS A 139 -18.81 -12.27 -18.30
C LYS A 139 -19.44 -11.22 -17.35
N ASP A 140 -20.71 -11.43 -16.99
CA ASP A 140 -21.50 -10.55 -16.13
C ASP A 140 -22.01 -11.31 -14.89
N ALA A 141 -21.32 -12.39 -14.50
CA ALA A 141 -21.63 -13.11 -13.28
C ALA A 141 -21.09 -12.34 -12.07
N SER A 142 -21.98 -11.90 -11.19
CA SER A 142 -21.60 -11.27 -9.92
C SER A 142 -21.22 -12.33 -8.88
N VAL A 143 -20.49 -11.94 -7.82
CA VAL A 143 -20.08 -12.83 -6.72
C VAL A 143 -21.32 -13.47 -6.05
N GLU A 144 -22.40 -12.71 -5.90
CA GLU A 144 -23.70 -13.16 -5.37
C GLU A 144 -24.39 -14.16 -6.31
N GLN A 145 -24.06 -14.14 -7.60
CA GLN A 145 -24.49 -15.17 -8.54
C GLN A 145 -23.55 -16.38 -8.51
N MET A 146 -22.34 -16.29 -7.99
CA MET A 146 -21.40 -17.42 -7.89
C MET A 146 -21.67 -18.29 -6.67
N PHE A 147 -21.99 -17.68 -5.53
CA PHE A 147 -22.15 -18.35 -4.23
C PHE A 147 -23.54 -18.11 -3.64
N THR A 148 -23.93 -18.93 -2.66
CA THR A 148 -25.18 -18.69 -1.92
C THR A 148 -25.00 -17.56 -0.91
N GLU A 149 -26.10 -16.95 -0.47
CA GLU A 149 -26.08 -15.94 0.60
C GLU A 149 -25.44 -16.49 1.88
N GLU A 150 -25.80 -17.70 2.29
CA GLU A 150 -25.20 -18.40 3.44
C GLU A 150 -23.67 -18.54 3.32
N GLN A 151 -23.16 -18.87 2.13
CA GLN A 151 -21.72 -18.98 1.89
C GLN A 151 -21.01 -17.63 2.00
N LEU A 152 -21.66 -16.55 1.56
CA LEU A 152 -21.11 -15.20 1.62
C LEU A 152 -21.16 -14.63 3.05
N GLU A 153 -22.24 -14.86 3.78
CA GLU A 153 -22.36 -14.48 5.19
C GLU A 153 -21.35 -15.21 6.08
N ALA A 154 -21.05 -16.48 5.78
CA ALA A 154 -20.03 -17.24 6.48
C ALA A 154 -18.58 -16.85 6.12
N SER A 155 -18.39 -16.08 5.04
CA SER A 155 -17.05 -15.72 4.58
C SER A 155 -16.39 -14.66 5.45
N VAL A 156 -15.07 -14.76 5.60
CA VAL A 156 -14.28 -13.63 6.11
C VAL A 156 -14.08 -12.66 4.97
N VAL A 157 -14.58 -11.43 5.13
CA VAL A 157 -14.41 -10.36 4.15
C VAL A 157 -13.29 -9.42 4.57
N ARG A 158 -12.36 -9.17 3.65
CA ARG A 158 -11.33 -8.14 3.77
C ARG A 158 -11.57 -7.05 2.73
N GLU A 159 -11.33 -5.80 3.11
CA GLU A 159 -11.63 -4.65 2.27
C GLU A 159 -10.38 -3.78 2.07
N VAL A 160 -10.32 -3.14 0.91
CA VAL A 160 -9.38 -2.07 0.59
C VAL A 160 -10.19 -0.89 0.09
N THR A 161 -9.96 0.27 0.70
CA THR A 161 -10.62 1.54 0.38
C THR A 161 -9.63 2.56 -0.21
N ASN A 162 -8.32 2.31 -0.12
CA ASN A 162 -7.30 3.22 -0.62
C ASN A 162 -6.09 2.49 -1.21
N LEU A 163 -5.67 2.87 -2.41
CA LEU A 163 -4.48 2.35 -3.09
C LEU A 163 -3.37 3.39 -3.26
N ALA A 164 -3.61 4.66 -2.95
CA ALA A 164 -2.62 5.71 -3.06
C ALA A 164 -1.57 5.60 -1.95
N SER A 165 -0.31 5.85 -2.31
CA SER A 165 0.76 6.13 -1.36
C SER A 165 0.59 7.56 -0.82
N ALA A 166 0.88 7.79 0.46
CA ALA A 166 0.52 9.04 1.13
C ALA A 166 1.45 9.38 2.29
N ALA A 167 1.47 10.66 2.64
CA ALA A 167 1.90 11.15 3.94
C ALA A 167 0.66 11.34 4.83
N PHE A 168 0.77 10.98 6.10
CA PHE A 168 -0.18 11.30 7.15
C PHE A 168 0.50 12.27 8.10
N LEU A 169 0.02 13.51 8.14
CA LEU A 169 0.63 14.58 8.93
C LEU A 169 -0.12 14.77 10.25
N SER A 170 0.58 14.72 11.38
CA SER A 170 0.02 14.99 12.71
C SER A 170 -0.68 16.33 12.76
N GLN A 171 -1.74 16.38 13.56
CA GLN A 171 -2.52 17.59 13.81
C GLN A 171 -2.56 17.90 15.31
N PRO A 172 -2.72 19.18 15.70
CA PRO A 172 -2.76 19.57 17.12
C PRO A 172 -3.87 18.93 17.95
N ASP A 173 -4.93 18.41 17.32
CA ASP A 173 -6.02 17.68 17.98
C ASP A 173 -5.75 16.17 18.15
N GLY A 174 -4.57 15.71 17.74
CA GLY A 174 -4.15 14.32 17.78
C GLY A 174 -4.62 13.47 16.59
N THR A 175 -5.31 14.07 15.60
CA THR A 175 -5.65 13.42 14.33
C THR A 175 -4.49 13.48 13.33
N TYR A 176 -4.69 12.87 12.15
CA TYR A 176 -3.71 12.90 11.07
C TYR A 176 -4.37 13.34 9.77
N ALA A 177 -3.83 14.38 9.14
CA ALA A 177 -4.25 14.83 7.82
C ALA A 177 -3.67 13.91 6.73
N TYR A 178 -4.55 13.33 5.92
CA TYR A 178 -4.16 12.50 4.77
C TYR A 178 -3.74 13.36 3.57
N ASN A 179 -2.49 13.21 3.14
CA ASN A 179 -1.92 13.88 1.98
C ASN A 179 -1.39 12.86 0.97
N ALA A 180 -2.09 12.68 -0.15
CA ALA A 180 -1.65 11.77 -1.21
C ALA A 180 -0.34 12.26 -1.85
N LEU A 181 0.59 11.33 -2.12
CA LEU A 181 1.83 11.66 -2.82
C LEU A 181 1.57 12.05 -4.29
N PRO A 182 2.46 12.83 -4.92
CA PRO A 182 2.32 13.27 -6.30
C PRO A 182 2.07 12.14 -7.29
N LEU A 183 1.37 12.44 -8.39
CA LEU A 183 0.93 11.47 -9.39
C LEU A 183 2.03 10.46 -9.83
N LYS A 184 3.27 10.92 -10.04
CA LYS A 184 4.36 10.02 -10.47
C LYS A 184 4.76 8.99 -9.41
N ALA A 185 4.55 9.28 -8.12
CA ALA A 185 4.73 8.32 -7.04
C ALA A 185 3.64 7.23 -7.03
N GLN A 186 2.53 7.44 -7.75
CA GLN A 186 1.42 6.50 -7.85
C GLN A 186 1.52 5.56 -9.06
N PHE A 187 2.61 5.63 -9.84
CA PHE A 187 2.73 4.92 -11.11
C PHE A 187 2.97 3.40 -10.98
N ALA A 188 3.42 2.93 -9.82
CA ALA A 188 3.54 1.51 -9.48
C ALA A 188 3.54 1.37 -7.95
N PRO A 189 3.47 0.13 -7.41
CA PRO A 189 3.56 -0.07 -5.97
C PRO A 189 4.91 0.40 -5.43
N ILE A 190 4.89 1.16 -4.32
CA ILE A 190 6.08 1.58 -3.57
C ILE A 190 6.40 0.51 -2.53
N TYR A 191 7.59 -0.08 -2.60
CA TYR A 191 8.06 -1.13 -1.69
C TYR A 191 9.22 -0.68 -0.79
N ALA A 192 9.80 0.48 -1.06
CA ALA A 192 10.91 1.01 -0.28
C ALA A 192 10.81 2.52 -0.16
N LEU A 193 11.04 3.00 1.05
CA LEU A 193 11.17 4.41 1.39
C LEU A 193 12.52 4.62 2.09
N ALA A 194 13.05 5.83 1.99
CA ALA A 194 14.06 6.35 2.88
C ALA A 194 13.82 7.86 3.05
N VAL A 195 13.76 8.32 4.29
CA VAL A 195 13.59 9.74 4.61
C VAL A 195 14.90 10.38 5.05
N GLY A 196 15.01 11.68 4.82
CA GLY A 196 16.14 12.49 5.29
C GLY A 196 16.30 13.77 4.50
N ASP A 197 17.03 14.72 5.08
CA ASP A 197 17.48 15.94 4.40
C ASP A 197 18.53 15.58 3.33
N PHE A 198 18.03 15.23 2.13
CA PHE A 198 18.82 14.77 1.00
C PHE A 198 19.41 15.91 0.20
N ASP A 199 18.95 17.13 0.44
CA ASP A 199 19.34 18.27 -0.35
C ASP A 199 20.02 19.43 0.39
N GLY A 200 19.97 19.40 1.70
CA GLY A 200 20.63 20.33 2.59
C GLY A 200 19.80 21.58 2.92
N ASP A 201 18.51 21.64 2.60
CA ASP A 201 17.66 22.79 2.90
C ASP A 201 17.14 22.81 4.36
N GLY A 202 17.20 21.67 5.03
CA GLY A 202 16.81 21.49 6.43
C GLY A 202 15.47 20.78 6.62
N ASP A 203 14.69 20.62 5.55
CA ASP A 203 13.44 19.88 5.56
C ASP A 203 13.68 18.39 5.31
N ILE A 204 12.82 17.53 5.84
CA ILE A 204 12.95 16.09 5.66
C ILE A 204 12.30 15.66 4.34
N ASP A 205 13.12 15.35 3.35
CA ASP A 205 12.72 14.77 2.07
C ASP A 205 12.53 13.25 2.13
N ALA A 206 12.10 12.66 1.01
CA ALA A 206 12.05 11.21 0.84
C ALA A 206 12.54 10.71 -0.52
N LEU A 207 13.01 9.46 -0.51
CA LEU A 207 13.27 8.65 -1.68
C LEU A 207 12.31 7.47 -1.66
N ALA A 208 11.67 7.20 -2.80
CA ALA A 208 10.77 6.08 -2.97
C ALA A 208 11.19 5.18 -4.14
N GLY A 209 11.02 3.88 -3.93
CA GLY A 209 11.32 2.85 -4.92
C GLY A 209 10.31 1.72 -4.86
N GLY A 210 10.11 1.03 -5.98
CA GLY A 210 9.03 0.08 -6.08
C GLY A 210 9.11 -0.80 -7.31
N ASN A 211 7.97 -0.96 -8.00
CA ASN A 211 7.72 -1.88 -9.11
C ASN A 211 7.48 -3.34 -8.70
N LEU A 212 6.70 -4.04 -9.51
CA LEU A 212 6.41 -5.47 -9.39
C LEU A 212 6.28 -6.09 -10.78
N TYR A 213 7.20 -7.00 -11.11
CA TYR A 213 7.30 -7.60 -12.45
C TYR A 213 6.64 -8.97 -12.54
N LYS A 214 6.53 -9.67 -11.41
CA LYS A 214 5.88 -10.98 -11.31
C LYS A 214 4.40 -10.77 -11.02
N THR A 215 3.62 -10.65 -12.08
CA THR A 215 2.16 -10.47 -12.02
C THR A 215 1.47 -11.49 -12.93
N LYS A 216 0.17 -11.69 -12.72
CA LYS A 216 -0.64 -12.48 -13.66
C LYS A 216 -0.65 -11.77 -15.03
N PRO A 217 -0.63 -12.50 -16.16
CA PRO A 217 -0.60 -11.89 -17.50
C PRO A 217 -1.69 -10.83 -17.73
N GLU A 218 -2.90 -11.06 -17.23
CA GLU A 218 -4.05 -10.17 -17.35
C GLU A 218 -3.96 -8.89 -16.52
N ILE A 219 -3.10 -8.87 -15.49
CA ILE A 219 -2.86 -7.69 -14.64
C ILE A 219 -1.79 -6.79 -15.27
N GLY A 220 -0.82 -7.37 -15.98
CA GLY A 220 0.31 -6.64 -16.53
C GLY A 220 1.36 -6.29 -15.46
N ARG A 221 2.55 -5.89 -15.89
CA ARG A 221 3.64 -5.52 -14.98
C ARG A 221 3.45 -4.10 -14.46
N TYR A 222 3.91 -3.87 -13.24
CA TYR A 222 4.04 -2.54 -12.67
C TYR A 222 5.50 -2.12 -12.74
N ASP A 223 5.91 -1.47 -13.83
CA ASP A 223 7.31 -1.15 -14.14
C ASP A 223 7.57 0.33 -14.42
N ALA A 224 6.60 1.19 -14.09
CA ALA A 224 6.61 2.60 -14.41
C ALA A 224 7.37 3.49 -13.42
N LEU A 225 7.68 3.02 -12.19
CA LEU A 225 8.53 3.78 -11.28
C LEU A 225 10.00 3.70 -11.70
N GLN A 226 10.66 4.87 -11.75
CA GLN A 226 12.06 5.01 -12.12
C GLN A 226 12.88 5.55 -10.94
N GLY A 227 12.56 5.14 -9.71
CA GLY A 227 12.99 5.84 -8.50
C GLY A 227 12.32 7.22 -8.43
N VAL A 228 11.94 7.64 -7.24
CA VAL A 228 11.28 8.93 -7.04
C VAL A 228 11.97 9.64 -5.89
N TYR A 229 12.46 10.84 -6.17
CA TYR A 229 12.80 11.81 -5.14
C TYR A 229 11.57 12.67 -4.88
N LEU A 230 11.18 12.76 -3.62
CA LEU A 230 10.07 13.52 -3.09
C LEU A 230 10.65 14.68 -2.28
N GLU A 231 10.56 15.87 -2.83
CA GLU A 231 10.99 17.12 -2.19
C GLU A 231 9.87 17.59 -1.26
N ASN A 232 10.17 17.77 0.01
CA ASN A 232 9.24 18.32 0.99
C ASN A 232 9.31 19.84 0.96
N ASP A 233 8.20 20.53 1.24
CA ASP A 233 8.13 22.00 1.32
C ASP A 233 8.30 22.54 2.75
N GLY A 234 8.73 21.68 3.68
CA GLY A 234 8.81 21.95 5.11
C GLY A 234 7.46 21.94 5.83
N MET A 235 6.36 21.71 5.11
CA MET A 235 5.00 21.60 5.66
C MET A 235 4.41 20.19 5.47
N GLY A 236 5.21 19.24 5.00
CA GLY A 236 4.79 17.87 4.71
C GLY A 236 4.09 17.71 3.36
N HIS A 237 4.14 18.71 2.47
CA HIS A 237 3.65 18.55 1.10
C HIS A 237 4.79 18.14 0.16
N PHE A 238 4.76 16.88 -0.24
CA PHE A 238 5.75 16.36 -1.16
C PHE A 238 5.46 16.74 -2.61
N SER A 239 6.50 17.16 -3.32
CA SER A 239 6.51 17.40 -4.75
C SER A 239 7.64 16.61 -5.43
N ILE A 240 7.65 16.55 -6.77
CA ILE A 240 8.73 15.90 -7.52
C ILE A 240 9.35 16.93 -8.45
N PRO A 241 10.56 17.44 -8.14
CA PRO A 241 11.18 18.48 -8.93
C PRO A 241 11.54 17.98 -10.33
N GLN A 242 11.74 18.93 -11.25
CA GLN A 242 12.15 18.60 -12.60
C GLN A 242 13.49 17.84 -12.59
N GLY A 243 13.51 16.67 -13.22
CA GLY A 243 14.70 15.80 -13.24
C GLY A 243 14.90 14.94 -11.99
N GLY A 244 14.02 15.03 -10.98
CA GLY A 244 14.01 14.14 -9.81
C GLY A 244 15.32 14.13 -9.02
N ARG A 245 16.05 15.26 -9.02
CA ARG A 245 17.35 15.45 -8.38
C ARG A 245 18.40 14.35 -8.70
N GLY A 246 18.28 13.73 -9.88
CA GLY A 246 19.19 12.68 -10.35
C GLY A 246 18.93 11.28 -9.78
N PHE A 247 17.95 11.09 -8.89
CA PHE A 247 17.57 9.75 -8.44
C PHE A 247 16.70 9.07 -9.49
N LYS A 248 17.36 8.43 -10.46
CA LYS A 248 16.72 7.70 -11.56
C LYS A 248 17.21 6.26 -11.61
N LEU A 249 16.36 5.34 -11.19
CA LEU A 249 16.66 3.91 -11.14
C LEU A 249 15.41 3.06 -11.43
N GLY A 250 15.45 2.31 -12.52
CA GLY A 250 14.45 1.27 -12.79
C GLY A 250 14.76 -0.04 -12.06
N GLY A 251 13.86 -1.02 -12.21
CA GLY A 251 13.94 -2.31 -11.53
C GLY A 251 12.96 -2.42 -10.37
N GLU A 252 12.87 -3.61 -9.78
CA GLU A 252 12.08 -3.89 -8.59
C GLU A 252 12.86 -3.46 -7.33
N ILE A 253 12.80 -2.19 -6.97
CA ILE A 253 13.47 -1.67 -5.76
C ILE A 253 12.73 -2.21 -4.52
N ARG A 254 13.49 -2.74 -3.56
CA ARG A 254 12.99 -3.37 -2.32
C ARG A 254 13.62 -2.81 -1.05
N SER A 255 14.71 -2.06 -1.17
CA SER A 255 15.26 -1.31 -0.05
C SER A 255 16.04 -0.10 -0.55
N ILE A 256 16.00 0.97 0.23
CA ILE A 256 16.81 2.17 0.05
C ILE A 256 17.45 2.43 1.41
N LEU A 257 18.78 2.43 1.47
CA LEU A 257 19.51 2.69 2.70
C LEU A 257 20.38 3.93 2.52
N ALA A 258 20.12 4.96 3.32
CA ALA A 258 20.94 6.16 3.39
C ALA A 258 22.08 5.98 4.39
N LEU A 259 23.32 6.09 3.92
CA LEU A 259 24.55 5.96 4.71
C LEU A 259 25.44 7.19 4.48
N LYS A 260 25.32 8.18 5.35
CA LYS A 260 26.05 9.47 5.31
C LYS A 260 25.80 10.28 4.04
N ASN A 261 26.54 10.01 2.97
CA ASN A 261 26.45 10.67 1.67
C ASN A 261 26.29 9.66 0.53
N LYS A 262 25.93 8.42 0.87
CA LYS A 262 25.72 7.32 -0.07
C LYS A 262 24.34 6.74 0.11
N LEU A 263 23.75 6.30 -0.99
CA LEU A 263 22.55 5.49 -1.00
C LEU A 263 22.92 4.10 -1.50
N VAL A 264 22.47 3.08 -0.79
CA VAL A 264 22.58 1.67 -1.21
C VAL A 264 21.18 1.17 -1.52
N ILE A 265 20.96 0.76 -2.77
CA ILE A 265 19.63 0.36 -3.25
C ILE A 265 19.60 -1.15 -3.51
N GLY A 266 18.73 -1.85 -2.79
CA GLY A 266 18.43 -3.26 -3.01
C GLY A 266 17.37 -3.42 -4.10
N ARG A 267 17.63 -4.29 -5.07
CA ARG A 267 16.70 -4.60 -6.17
C ARG A 267 16.47 -6.11 -6.25
N ASN A 268 15.21 -6.53 -6.40
CA ASN A 268 14.85 -7.93 -6.51
C ASN A 268 15.46 -8.54 -7.79
N SER A 269 16.19 -9.65 -7.63
CA SER A 269 16.82 -10.38 -8.74
C SER A 269 17.75 -9.52 -9.63
N ASP A 270 18.35 -8.48 -9.08
CA ASP A 270 19.27 -7.57 -9.78
C ASP A 270 20.42 -7.15 -8.85
N THR A 271 21.43 -6.45 -9.36
CA THR A 271 22.58 -5.99 -8.57
C THR A 271 22.22 -4.80 -7.68
N LEU A 272 22.95 -4.64 -6.58
CA LEU A 272 22.90 -3.41 -5.79
C LEU A 272 23.23 -2.20 -6.67
N ALA A 273 22.50 -1.11 -6.49
CA ALA A 273 22.83 0.19 -7.08
C ALA A 273 23.37 1.12 -5.98
N LEU A 274 24.32 1.98 -6.35
CA LEU A 274 24.94 2.93 -5.46
C LEU A 274 24.78 4.33 -6.02
N PHE A 275 24.31 5.25 -5.19
CA PHE A 275 24.27 6.67 -5.51
C PHE A 275 25.10 7.43 -4.47
N ASN A 276 25.67 8.55 -4.88
CA ASN A 276 26.15 9.55 -3.93
C ASN A 276 25.16 10.71 -3.98
N TYR A 277 24.91 11.33 -2.83
CA TYR A 277 24.18 12.60 -2.76
C TYR A 277 25.06 13.60 -2.02
N ALA A 278 24.94 14.87 -2.39
CA ALA A 278 25.64 15.96 -1.76
C ALA A 278 24.59 16.87 -1.12
N LYS A 279 24.76 17.15 0.18
CA LYS A 279 24.19 18.34 0.80
C LYS A 279 24.96 19.50 0.18
N ASN A 280 24.27 20.39 -0.53
CA ASN A 280 24.93 21.52 -1.21
C ASN A 280 25.70 22.41 -0.22
#